data_AF-A0AAV5KI80-F1
#
_entry.id   AF-A0AAV5KI80-F1
#
_cell.length_a   1.000
_cell.length_b   1.000
_cell.length_c   1.000
_cell.angle_alpha   90.00
_cell.angle_beta   90.00
_cell.angle_gamma   90.00
#
_symmetry.space_group_name_H-M   'P 1'
#
loop_
_entity.id
_entity.type
_entity.pdbx_description
1 polymer ?
#
loop_
_entity_poly.entity_id
_entity_poly.type
_entity_poly.pdbx_seq_one_letter_code
_entity_poly.pdbx_strand_id
1 'polypeptide(L)'
;MKKGDDDNFSLAFARIENHYFVNKGFFPKDSFLLDNVEKIRHINTAIVQGRYDACCPMMSAWDLHKAWPEAEFKVKRAAIVYVQHNVICYQFT
;
A
#
# COMPACT_ATOMS: atom_id res chain seq x y z
N MET A 1 2.00 -20.84 16.98
CA MET A 1 1.69 -21.16 15.58
C MET A 1 1.91 -19.90 14.75
N LYS A 2 2.83 -19.91 13.78
CA LYS A 2 2.91 -18.82 12.80
C LYS A 2 1.66 -18.92 11.94
N LYS A 3 0.87 -17.84 11.89
CA LYS A 3 -0.48 -17.86 11.30
C LYS A 3 -0.50 -18.24 9.81
N GLY A 4 0.62 -18.05 9.09
CA GLY A 4 0.75 -18.38 7.67
C GLY A 4 1.10 -19.84 7.34
N ASP A 5 1.36 -20.69 8.34
CA ASP A 5 1.73 -22.09 8.10
C ASP A 5 0.49 -23.02 8.06
N ASP A 6 -0.72 -22.50 8.26
CA ASP A 6 -1.97 -23.24 8.14
C ASP A 6 -2.56 -23.09 6.72
N ASP A 7 -2.62 -24.20 5.98
CA ASP A 7 -3.06 -24.21 4.58
C ASP A 7 -4.48 -23.67 4.38
N ASN A 8 -5.39 -23.95 5.30
CA ASN A 8 -6.77 -23.46 5.23
C ASN A 8 -6.84 -21.94 5.39
N PHE A 9 -6.11 -21.40 6.36
CA PHE A 9 -5.97 -19.96 6.54
C PHE A 9 -5.33 -19.30 5.31
N SER A 10 -4.23 -19.86 4.81
CA SER A 10 -3.48 -19.33 3.66
C SER A 10 -4.33 -19.34 2.38
N LEU A 11 -5.11 -20.39 2.14
CA LEU A 11 -6.03 -20.44 0.99
C LEU A 11 -7.15 -19.41 1.11
N ALA A 12 -7.74 -19.25 2.30
CA ALA A 12 -8.78 -18.24 2.52
C ALA A 12 -8.23 -16.82 2.30
N PHE A 13 -7.04 -16.53 2.83
CA PHE A 13 -6.35 -15.26 2.66
C PHE A 13 -6.04 -14.98 1.17
N ALA A 14 -5.42 -15.94 0.48
CA ALA A 14 -5.06 -15.81 -0.93
C ALA A 14 -6.28 -15.57 -1.83
N ARG A 15 -7.43 -16.20 -1.53
CA ARG A 15 -8.68 -15.97 -2.28
C ARG A 15 -9.21 -14.56 -2.12
N ILE A 16 -9.12 -14.00 -0.92
CA ILE A 16 -9.56 -12.62 -0.65
C ILE A 16 -8.65 -11.64 -1.40
N GLU A 17 -7.33 -11.78 -1.27
CA GLU A 17 -6.37 -10.93 -1.99
C GLU A 17 -6.58 -11.01 -3.50
N ASN A 18 -6.64 -12.23 -4.05
CA ASN A 18 -6.85 -12.46 -5.47
C ASN A 18 -8.17 -11.82 -5.94
N HIS A 19 -9.25 -11.92 -5.16
CA HIS A 19 -10.53 -11.31 -5.51
C HIS A 19 -10.42 -9.79 -5.66
N TYR A 20 -9.70 -9.09 -4.79
CA TYR A 20 -9.49 -7.64 -4.96
C TYR A 20 -8.56 -7.33 -6.14
N PHE A 21 -7.53 -8.14 -6.39
CA PHE A 21 -6.61 -7.93 -7.51
C PHE A 21 -7.27 -8.12 -8.86
N VAL A 22 -8.03 -9.20 -9.07
CA VAL A 22 -8.72 -9.44 -10.36
C VAL A 22 -9.81 -8.41 -10.65
N ASN A 23 -10.37 -7.79 -9.60
CA ASN A 23 -11.36 -6.72 -9.72
C ASN A 23 -10.74 -5.30 -9.64
N LYS A 24 -9.41 -5.17 -9.70
CA LYS A 24 -8.70 -3.87 -9.67
C LYS A 24 -9.11 -2.98 -8.50
N GLY A 25 -9.26 -3.57 -7.31
CA GLY A 25 -9.70 -2.87 -6.10
C GLY A 25 -11.12 -2.29 -6.17
N PHE A 26 -11.92 -2.67 -7.17
CA PHE A 26 -13.24 -2.11 -7.45
C PHE A 26 -13.24 -0.60 -7.72
N PHE A 27 -12.10 -0.06 -8.13
CA PHE A 27 -11.99 1.34 -8.50
C PHE A 27 -12.38 1.58 -9.96
N PRO A 28 -12.92 2.76 -10.28
CA PRO A 28 -13.29 3.09 -11.66
C PRO A 28 -12.06 3.27 -12.59
N LYS A 29 -10.86 3.49 -12.02
CA LYS A 29 -9.59 3.63 -12.74
C LYS A 29 -8.41 3.37 -11.80
N ASP A 30 -7.27 2.99 -12.37
CA ASP A 30 -6.07 2.63 -11.62
C ASP A 30 -5.47 3.83 -10.85
N SER A 31 -5.61 5.06 -11.35
CA SER A 31 -5.13 6.29 -10.70
C SER A 31 -6.08 6.84 -9.63
N PHE A 32 -7.20 6.17 -9.35
CA PHE A 32 -8.29 6.72 -8.53
C PHE A 32 -7.83 7.22 -7.16
N LEU A 33 -6.91 6.51 -6.50
CA LEU A 33 -6.39 6.92 -5.21
C LEU A 33 -5.58 8.22 -5.31
N LEU A 34 -4.62 8.30 -6.23
CA LEU A 34 -3.80 9.51 -6.45
C LEU A 34 -4.66 10.72 -6.82
N ASP A 35 -5.66 10.53 -7.67
CA ASP A 35 -6.56 11.60 -8.11
C ASP A 35 -7.46 12.15 -6.99
N ASN A 36 -7.59 11.41 -5.88
CA ASN A 36 -8.45 11.78 -4.75
C ASN A 36 -7.67 12.10 -3.46
N VAL A 37 -6.33 12.16 -3.53
CA VAL A 37 -5.45 12.47 -2.38
C VAL A 37 -5.82 13.78 -1.71
N GLU A 38 -6.25 14.79 -2.47
CA GLU A 38 -6.65 16.10 -1.97
C GLU A 38 -7.65 16.04 -0.79
N LYS A 39 -8.54 15.04 -0.79
CA LYS A 39 -9.56 14.85 0.25
C LYS A 39 -8.97 14.54 1.63
N ILE A 40 -7.76 14.00 1.67
CA ILE A 40 -7.10 13.52 2.89
C ILE A 40 -5.83 14.29 3.24
N ARG A 41 -5.41 15.28 2.43
CA ARG A 41 -4.15 16.02 2.62
C ARG A 41 -3.99 16.71 3.98
N HIS A 42 -5.09 17.06 4.62
CA HIS A 42 -5.13 17.66 5.94
C HIS A 42 -4.74 16.70 7.08
N ILE A 43 -4.64 15.40 6.81
CA ILE A 43 -4.27 14.38 7.80
C ILE A 43 -2.75 14.32 7.90
N ASN A 44 -2.22 14.45 9.11
CA ASN A 44 -0.81 14.25 9.38
C ASN A 44 -0.41 12.80 9.05
N THR A 45 0.41 12.63 8.01
CA THR A 45 0.68 11.34 7.37
C THR A 45 2.18 11.18 7.13
N ALA A 46 2.68 9.96 7.33
CA ALA A 46 4.04 9.57 6.96
C ALA A 46 3.99 8.42 5.95
N ILE A 47 4.73 8.54 4.85
CA ILE A 47 4.88 7.52 3.82
C ILE A 47 6.22 6.81 4.06
N VAL A 48 6.18 5.55 4.49
CA VAL A 48 7.38 4.75 4.81
C VAL A 48 7.53 3.61 3.81
N GLN A 49 8.57 3.67 2.97
CA GLN A 49 8.79 2.68 1.91
C GLN A 49 10.14 1.96 2.04
N GLY A 50 10.13 0.65 1.87
CA GLY A 50 11.34 -0.15 1.76
C GLY A 50 12.04 0.05 0.42
N ARG A 51 13.36 0.27 0.42
CA ARG A 51 14.14 0.48 -0.83
C ARG A 51 14.09 -0.73 -1.78
N TYR A 52 14.01 -1.93 -1.21
CA TYR A 52 13.99 -3.20 -1.94
C TYR A 52 12.67 -3.96 -1.74
N ASP A 53 11.58 -3.23 -1.52
CA ASP A 53 10.25 -3.82 -1.51
C ASP A 53 9.90 -4.31 -2.92
N ALA A 54 9.82 -5.63 -3.07
CA ALA A 54 9.53 -6.29 -4.34
C ALA A 54 8.01 -6.45 -4.57
N CYS A 55 7.20 -6.37 -3.52
CA CYS A 55 5.75 -6.50 -3.62
C CYS A 55 5.12 -5.18 -4.03
N CYS A 56 5.58 -4.07 -3.44
CA CYS A 56 5.19 -2.71 -3.79
C CYS A 56 6.41 -1.91 -4.27
N PRO A 57 6.59 -1.72 -5.59
CA PRO A 57 7.72 -0.96 -6.11
C PRO A 57 7.76 0.47 -5.56
N MET A 58 8.96 0.99 -5.29
CA MET A 58 9.19 2.35 -4.78
C MET A 58 8.49 3.45 -5.59
N MET A 59 8.22 3.23 -6.88
CA MET A 59 7.54 4.19 -7.74
C MET A 59 6.17 4.61 -7.19
N SER A 60 5.36 3.68 -6.67
CA SER A 60 4.03 4.02 -6.16
C SER A 60 4.10 4.93 -4.92
N ALA A 61 5.02 4.66 -4.00
CA ALA A 61 5.25 5.51 -2.84
C ALA A 61 5.79 6.89 -3.23
N TRP A 62 6.64 6.96 -4.25
CA TRP A 62 7.15 8.22 -4.78
C TRP A 62 6.07 9.06 -5.48
N ASP A 63 5.19 8.41 -6.26
CA ASP A 63 4.07 9.07 -6.91
C ASP A 63 3.06 9.62 -5.89
N LEU A 64 2.79 8.87 -4.82
CA LEU A 64 1.97 9.35 -3.71
C LEU A 64 2.60 10.55 -3.01
N HIS A 65 3.91 10.54 -2.75
CA HIS A 65 4.58 11.68 -2.13
C HIS A 65 4.55 12.94 -3.01
N LYS A 66 4.67 12.80 -4.35
CA LYS A 66 4.50 13.93 -5.27
C LYS A 66 3.07 14.49 -5.25
N ALA A 67 2.07 13.62 -5.15
CA ALA A 67 0.66 14.01 -5.05
C ALA A 67 0.27 14.52 -3.65
N TRP A 68 1.03 14.14 -2.61
CA TRP A 68 0.82 14.53 -1.21
C TRP A 68 2.10 15.12 -0.58
N PRO A 69 2.45 16.37 -0.94
CA PRO A 69 3.71 16.99 -0.50
C PRO A 69 3.81 17.21 1.02
N GLU A 70 2.68 17.34 1.72
CA GLU A 70 2.63 17.50 3.17
C GLU A 70 3.03 16.23 3.93
N ALA A 71 2.96 15.07 3.28
CA ALA A 71 3.27 13.81 3.93
C ALA A 71 4.79 13.62 4.07
N GLU A 72 5.23 13.16 5.24
CA GLU A 72 6.64 12.90 5.52
C GLU A 72 7.10 11.62 4.80
N PHE A 73 8.06 11.72 3.87
CA PHE A 73 8.54 10.56 3.10
C PHE A 73 9.83 9.95 3.68
N LYS A 74 9.79 8.67 4.05
CA LYS A 74 10.91 7.93 4.66
C LYS A 74 11.24 6.65 3.88
N VAL A 75 12.45 6.60 3.32
CA VAL A 75 12.97 5.36 2.69
C VAL A 75 13.80 4.56 3.68
N LYS A 76 13.45 3.29 3.88
CA LYS A 76 14.19 2.35 4.74
C LYS A 76 15.06 1.41 3.89
N ARG A 77 16.29 1.14 4.34
CA ARG A 77 17.28 0.32 3.60
C ARG A 77 16.87 -1.15 3.46
N ALA A 78 16.24 -1.74 4.48
CA ALA A 78 15.78 -3.13 4.45
C ALA A 78 14.51 -3.25 5.29
N ALA A 79 13.36 -3.22 4.64
CA ALA A 79 12.05 -3.48 5.25
C ALA A 79 11.06 -3.85 4.15
N ILE A 80 10.20 -4.82 4.43
CA ILE A 80 8.89 -4.98 3.77
C ILE A 80 7.94 -4.08 4.59
N VAL A 81 7.05 -3.34 3.92
CA VAL A 81 6.14 -2.30 4.46
C VAL A 81 5.88 -2.38 5.98
N TYR A 82 6.28 -1.34 6.73
CA TYR A 82 5.82 -1.17 8.12
C TYR A 82 4.51 -0.38 8.13
N VAL A 83 3.42 -1.06 8.47
CA VAL A 83 2.13 -0.42 8.76
C VAL A 83 2.15 0.02 10.22
N GLN A 84 2.28 1.32 10.46
CA GLN A 84 1.95 1.92 11.75
C GLN A 84 0.89 3.00 11.49
N HIS A 85 -0.02 3.20 12.45
CA HIS A 85 -1.25 3.99 12.31
C HIS A 85 -1.12 5.23 11.40
N ASN A 86 -2.04 5.36 10.43
CA ASN A 86 -2.10 6.38 9.36
C ASN A 86 -1.09 6.23 8.20
N VAL A 87 -0.73 5.00 7.83
CA VAL A 87 0.08 4.70 6.63
C VAL A 87 -0.81 4.09 5.54
N ILE A 88 -0.84 4.70 4.36
CA ILE A 88 -1.52 4.14 3.18
C ILE A 88 -0.56 3.18 2.48
N CYS A 89 -0.88 1.89 2.52
CA CYS A 89 -0.20 0.89 1.73
C CYS A 89 -0.79 0.89 0.30
N TYR A 90 0.02 1.29 -0.68
CA TYR A 90 -0.36 1.34 -2.09
C TYR A 90 -0.10 -0.03 -2.74
N GLN A 91 -0.87 -1.04 -2.33
CA GLN A 91 -0.72 -2.43 -2.78
C GLN A 91 -1.82 -2.87 -3.77
N PHE A 92 -2.79 -2.02 -4.11
CA PHE A 92 -3.99 -2.40 -4.87
C PHE A 92 -4.10 -1.79 -6.28
N THR A 93 -2.98 -1.37 -6.88
CA THR A 93 -2.93 -0.99 -8.31
C THR A 93 -1.97 -1.89 -9.06
#